data_AF-A0A7C7QHS6-F1
#
_entry.id   AF-A0A7C7QHS6-F1
#
_cell.length_a   1.000
_cell.length_b   1.000
_cell.length_c   1.000
_cell.angle_alpha   90.00
_cell.angle_beta   90.00
_cell.angle_gamma   90.00
#
_symmetry.space_group_name_H-M   'P 1'
#
loop_
_entity.id
_entity.type
_entity.pdbx_description
1 polymer ?
#
loop_
_entity_poly.entity_id
_entity_poly.type
_entity_poly.pdbx_seq_one_letter_code
_entity_poly.pdbx_strand_id
1 'polypeptide(L)'
;MAAGDDLFDTAGPAEPGPAAWRPLADRMRPRVLDDISGQAHLLGPDKPLRQAIESGKLHSMIFWGPPGTGKTTFARLLAEHTDLH
;
A
#
# COMPACT_ATOMS: atom_id res chain seq x y z
N MET A 1 21.18 -44.01 1.37
CA MET A 1 19.80 -43.46 1.42
C MET A 1 19.96 -41.98 1.69
N ALA A 2 19.90 -41.16 0.63
CA ALA A 2 20.20 -39.73 0.69
C ALA A 2 19.10 -39.04 1.50
N ALA A 3 19.46 -38.50 2.67
CA ALA A 3 18.63 -37.56 3.40
C ALA A 3 18.50 -36.32 2.53
N GLY A 4 17.26 -35.92 2.23
CA GLY A 4 16.97 -34.78 1.38
C GLY A 4 17.60 -33.52 1.95
N ASP A 5 18.41 -32.85 1.13
CA ASP A 5 18.75 -31.44 1.31
C ASP A 5 17.43 -30.66 1.33
N ASP A 6 16.98 -30.31 2.53
CA ASP A 6 15.81 -29.47 2.71
C ASP A 6 16.21 -28.05 2.28
N LEU A 7 15.66 -27.63 1.14
CA LEU A 7 15.92 -26.35 0.46
C LEU A 7 15.61 -25.12 1.34
N PHE A 8 15.03 -25.33 2.52
CA PHE A 8 14.66 -24.30 3.48
C PHE A 8 15.59 -24.23 4.71
N ASP A 9 16.63 -25.06 4.84
CA ASP A 9 17.61 -24.91 5.91
C ASP A 9 18.62 -23.80 5.56
N THR A 10 18.23 -22.56 5.89
CA THR A 10 19.14 -21.42 5.87
C THR A 10 19.35 -20.93 7.29
N ALA A 11 20.41 -21.40 7.94
CA ALA A 11 20.98 -20.70 9.08
C ALA A 11 21.65 -19.39 8.62
N GLY A 12 21.01 -18.24 8.87
CA GLY A 12 21.63 -16.89 8.97
C GLY A 12 20.88 -15.75 8.24
N PRO A 13 20.91 -14.47 8.69
CA PRO A 13 21.72 -13.86 9.77
C PRO A 13 20.89 -13.43 11.00
N ALA A 14 21.61 -13.01 12.06
CA ALA A 14 21.13 -12.53 13.37
C ALA A 14 19.75 -11.86 13.34
N GLU A 15 18.85 -12.29 14.24
CA GLU A 15 17.50 -11.77 14.41
C GLU A 15 17.51 -10.25 14.44
N PRO A 16 17.08 -9.60 13.37
CA PRO A 16 17.21 -8.17 13.33
C PRO A 16 15.83 -7.69 13.81
N GLY A 17 15.79 -7.33 15.10
CA GLY A 17 14.57 -6.97 15.83
C GLY A 17 13.66 -6.06 14.99
N PRO A 18 12.34 -6.13 15.17
CA PRO A 18 11.18 -6.06 14.23
C PRO A 18 11.21 -5.15 12.97
N ALA A 19 12.37 -4.77 12.46
CA ALA A 19 12.58 -3.67 11.54
C ALA A 19 13.43 -4.06 10.31
N ALA A 20 13.99 -5.27 10.26
CA ALA A 20 15.09 -5.53 9.34
C ALA A 20 14.81 -6.49 8.17
N TRP A 21 13.61 -7.06 8.09
CA TRP A 21 13.12 -7.66 6.84
C TRP A 21 11.73 -7.13 6.53
N ARG A 22 11.66 -5.98 5.85
CA ARG A 22 10.42 -5.48 5.25
C ARG A 22 10.31 -5.98 3.80
N PRO A 23 9.22 -6.69 3.43
CA PRO A 23 8.97 -7.09 2.05
C PRO A 23 9.06 -5.90 1.08
N LEU A 24 9.52 -6.13 -0.15
CA LEU A 24 9.60 -5.07 -1.16
C LEU A 24 8.25 -4.38 -1.35
N ALA A 25 7.15 -5.15 -1.37
CA ALA A 25 5.80 -4.61 -1.50
C ALA A 25 5.47 -3.57 -0.42
N ASP A 26 5.90 -3.78 0.83
CA ASP A 26 5.67 -2.84 1.93
C ASP A 26 6.62 -1.64 1.89
N ARG A 27 7.79 -1.78 1.27
CA ARG A 27 8.72 -0.66 1.03
C ARG A 27 8.25 0.22 -0.13
N MET A 28 7.60 -0.37 -1.14
CA MET A 28 7.09 0.30 -2.32
C MET A 28 5.68 0.90 -2.14
N ARG A 29 5.07 0.78 -0.96
CA ARG A 29 3.75 1.39 -0.73
C ARG A 29 3.87 2.92 -0.86
N PRO A 30 3.03 3.55 -1.69
CA PRO A 30 2.96 5.00 -1.80
C PRO A 30 2.72 5.65 -0.45
N ARG A 31 3.33 6.82 -0.22
CA ARG A 31 3.21 7.60 1.03
C ARG A 31 2.38 8.86 0.87
N VAL A 32 2.24 9.34 -0.35
CA VAL A 32 1.34 10.45 -0.71
C VAL A 32 0.40 10.02 -1.83
N LEU A 33 -0.71 10.72 -1.98
CA LEU A 33 -1.71 10.43 -3.02
C LEU A 33 -1.12 10.55 -4.43
N ASP A 34 -0.13 11.43 -4.61
CA ASP A 34 0.53 11.66 -5.90
C ASP A 34 1.48 10.51 -6.30
N ASP A 35 1.86 9.63 -5.36
CA ASP A 35 2.67 8.43 -5.65
C ASP A 35 1.82 7.31 -6.29
N ILE A 36 0.49 7.46 -6.33
CA ILE A 36 -0.42 6.41 -6.81
C ILE A 36 -0.38 6.33 -8.33
N SER A 37 0.21 5.25 -8.83
CA SER A 37 0.30 4.97 -10.25
C SER A 37 -0.99 4.35 -10.82
N GLY A 38 -1.38 4.75 -12.04
CA GLY A 38 -2.50 4.17 -12.78
C GLY A 38 -3.90 4.69 -12.41
N GLN A 39 -4.02 5.51 -11.37
CA GLN A 39 -5.29 6.09 -10.93
C GLN A 39 -5.46 7.57 -11.30
N ALA A 40 -4.66 8.09 -12.25
CA ALA A 40 -4.71 9.50 -12.68
C ALA A 40 -6.09 9.94 -13.23
N HIS A 41 -6.90 9.01 -13.74
CA HIS A 41 -8.25 9.32 -14.18
C HIS A 41 -9.20 9.65 -13.01
N LEU A 42 -8.91 9.16 -11.80
CA LEU A 42 -9.63 9.46 -10.55
C LEU A 42 -8.94 10.55 -9.72
N LEU A 43 -7.61 10.56 -9.72
CA LEU A 43 -6.76 11.40 -8.85
C LEU A 43 -6.03 12.52 -9.59
N GLY A 44 -6.34 12.75 -10.87
CA GLY A 44 -5.75 13.85 -11.62
C GLY A 44 -6.11 15.22 -11.04
N PRO A 45 -5.38 16.28 -11.44
CA PRO A 45 -5.81 17.64 -11.14
C PRO A 45 -7.23 17.86 -11.67
N ASP A 46 -8.04 18.58 -10.90
CA ASP A 46 -9.45 18.89 -11.18
C ASP A 46 -10.41 17.69 -11.21
N LYS A 47 -10.00 16.51 -10.75
CA LYS A 47 -10.93 15.39 -10.61
C LYS A 47 -11.82 15.57 -9.37
N PRO A 48 -13.13 15.23 -9.46
CA PRO A 48 -14.05 15.38 -8.34
C PRO A 48 -13.57 14.67 -7.07
N LEU A 49 -12.95 13.50 -7.22
CA LEU A 49 -12.39 12.77 -6.09
C LEU A 49 -11.21 13.53 -5.46
N ARG A 50 -10.27 14.05 -6.26
CA ARG A 50 -9.15 14.85 -5.72
C ARG A 50 -9.65 16.10 -4.99
N GLN A 51 -10.63 16.81 -5.56
CA GLN A 51 -11.24 17.98 -4.93
C GLN A 51 -11.97 17.63 -3.62
N ALA A 52 -12.68 16.49 -3.57
CA ALA A 52 -13.34 16.02 -2.35
C ALA A 52 -12.32 15.69 -1.25
N ILE A 53 -11.18 15.11 -1.63
CA ILE A 53 -10.06 14.81 -0.72
C ILE A 53 -9.44 16.10 -0.20
N GLU A 54 -9.06 17.02 -1.09
CA GLU A 54 -8.40 18.29 -0.73
C GLU A 54 -9.31 19.22 0.09
N SER A 55 -10.63 19.13 -0.11
CA SER A 55 -11.62 19.89 0.68
C SER A 55 -12.01 19.23 2.00
N GLY A 56 -11.48 18.03 2.31
CA GLY A 56 -11.82 17.27 3.52
C GLY A 56 -13.26 16.75 3.55
N LYS A 57 -13.97 16.76 2.42
CA LYS A 57 -15.39 16.38 2.31
C LYS A 57 -15.53 15.03 1.61
N LEU A 58 -14.82 14.04 2.13
CA LEU A 58 -14.86 12.71 1.56
C LEU A 58 -16.14 11.98 1.97
N HIS A 59 -16.78 11.32 1.00
CA HIS A 59 -17.97 10.50 1.24
C HIS A 59 -17.57 9.03 1.41
N SER A 60 -18.45 8.22 1.98
CA SER A 60 -18.26 6.77 2.04
C SER A 60 -18.10 6.17 0.63
N MET A 61 -17.08 5.35 0.42
CA MET A 61 -16.74 4.76 -0.88
C MET A 61 -16.40 3.28 -0.75
N ILE A 62 -16.63 2.52 -1.84
CA ILE A 62 -16.25 1.12 -1.95
C ILE A 62 -15.10 1.01 -2.97
N PHE A 63 -13.96 0.47 -2.54
CA PHE A 63 -12.84 0.19 -3.44
C PHE A 63 -12.98 -1.21 -4.03
N TRP A 64 -13.23 -1.30 -5.34
CA TRP A 64 -13.30 -2.57 -6.08
C TRP A 64 -12.18 -2.66 -7.13
N GLY A 65 -11.66 -3.87 -7.34
CA GLY A 65 -10.66 -4.14 -8.39
C GLY A 65 -9.82 -5.39 -8.12
N PRO A 66 -9.04 -5.86 -9.11
CA PRO A 66 -8.17 -7.04 -9.01
C PRO A 66 -7.23 -7.04 -7.79
N PRO A 67 -6.74 -8.19 -7.30
CA PRO A 67 -5.75 -8.21 -6.22
C PRO A 67 -4.46 -7.48 -6.64
N GLY A 68 -3.80 -6.82 -5.69
CA GLY A 68 -2.55 -6.10 -5.94
C GLY A 68 -2.67 -4.68 -6.52
N THR A 69 -3.88 -4.17 -6.81
CA THR A 69 -4.07 -2.82 -7.37
C THR A 69 -3.95 -1.66 -6.37
N GLY A 70 -3.50 -1.92 -5.14
CA GLY A 70 -3.24 -0.87 -4.16
C GLY A 70 -4.45 -0.30 -3.42
N LYS A 71 -5.64 -0.91 -3.52
CA LYS A 71 -6.88 -0.44 -2.85
C LYS A 71 -6.73 -0.19 -1.34
N THR A 72 -6.12 -1.13 -0.63
CA THR A 72 -5.89 -1.01 0.82
C THR A 72 -4.93 0.13 1.13
N THR A 73 -3.87 0.29 0.32
CA THR A 73 -2.93 1.41 0.47
C THR A 73 -3.63 2.73 0.18
N PHE A 74 -4.49 2.79 -0.83
CA PHE A 74 -5.24 3.99 -1.18
C PHE A 74 -6.22 4.40 -0.08
N ALA A 75 -7.00 3.46 0.45
CA ALA A 75 -7.90 3.71 1.58
C ALA A 75 -7.17 4.26 2.81
N ARG A 76 -5.97 3.73 3.09
CA ARG A 76 -5.15 4.19 4.21
C ARG A 76 -4.61 5.60 4.00
N LEU A 77 -4.04 5.88 2.82
CA LEU A 77 -3.57 7.23 2.48
C LEU A 77 -4.69 8.26 2.56
N LEU A 78 -5.89 7.84 2.17
CA LEU A 78 -7.06 8.69 2.18
C LEU A 78 -7.53 9.00 3.60
N ALA A 79 -7.56 8.02 4.50
CA ALA A 79 -7.82 8.22 5.92
C ALA A 79 -6.78 9.15 6.56
N GLU A 80 -5.49 8.94 6.27
CA GLU A 80 -4.39 9.80 6.72
C GLU A 80 -4.52 11.25 6.20
N HIS A 81 -5.12 11.47 5.03
CA HIS A 81 -5.27 12.80 4.42
C HIS A 81 -6.51 13.58 4.88
N THR A 82 -7.53 12.89 5.38
CA THR A 82 -8.85 13.48 5.63
C THR A 82 -9.29 13.41 7.10
N ASP A 83 -8.40 13.02 8.01
CA ASP A 83 -8.68 12.79 9.45
C ASP A 83 -9.91 11.86 9.67
N LEU A 84 -10.18 10.98 8.71
CA LEU A 84 -11.24 9.98 8.84
C LEU A 84 -10.77 8.86 9.77
N HIS A 85 -11.17 8.94 11.04
CA HIS A 85 -11.01 7.89 12.04
C HIS A 85 -12.19 6.89 12.00
#